data_AF-A0A8S2W5G6-F1
#
_entry.id   AF-A0A8S2W5G6-F1
#
_cell.length_a   1.000
_cell.length_b   1.000
_cell.length_c   1.000
_cell.angle_alpha   90.00
_cell.angle_beta   90.00
_cell.angle_gamma   90.00
#
_symmetry.space_group_name_H-M   'P 1'
#
loop_
_entity.id
_entity.type
_entity.pdbx_description
1 polymer ?
#
loop_
_entity_poly.entity_id
_entity_poly.type
_entity_poly.pdbx_seq_one_letter_code
_entity_poly.pdbx_strand_id
1 'polypeptide(L)'
;MHLCNKLRSLNRVGRTRIQKAREITAEHRNRLDDQTLEQQNLLYELSHINKEIARCEEFQSKDQQLELVSLEDFYANAPPELTDSKITENDPHRLHLFQLDWELMQREKLIT
;
A
#
# COMPACT_ATOMS: atom_id res chain seq x y z
N MET A 1 30.83 -67.85 10.03
CA MET A 1 31.29 -66.49 10.40
C MET A 1 31.15 -65.46 9.27
N HIS A 2 31.54 -65.74 8.01
CA HIS A 2 31.54 -64.75 6.92
C HIS A 2 30.17 -64.11 6.58
N LEU A 3 29.09 -64.89 6.59
CA LEU A 3 27.75 -64.39 6.26
C LEU A 3 27.25 -63.33 7.27
N CYS A 4 27.49 -63.57 8.57
CA CYS A 4 27.11 -62.63 9.64
C CYS A 4 27.84 -61.28 9.51
N ASN A 5 29.13 -61.30 9.16
CA ASN A 5 29.90 -60.07 8.93
C ASN A 5 29.42 -59.30 7.69
N LYS A 6 29.03 -60.00 6.62
CA LYS A 6 28.43 -59.39 5.42
C LYS A 6 27.10 -58.71 5.76
N LEU A 7 26.23 -59.37 6.53
CA LEU A 7 24.94 -58.82 6.97
C LEU A 7 25.12 -57.57 7.85
N ARG A 8 26.06 -57.59 8.81
CA ARG A 8 26.38 -56.42 9.65
C ARG A 8 26.88 -55.23 8.81
N SER A 9 27.74 -55.49 7.84
CA SER A 9 28.24 -54.46 6.91
C SER A 9 27.11 -53.85 6.08
N LEU A 10 26.24 -54.68 5.49
CA LEU A 10 25.08 -54.21 4.73
C LEU A 10 24.11 -53.40 5.60
N ASN A 11 23.87 -53.83 6.84
CA ASN A 11 23.01 -53.09 7.77
C ASN A 11 23.59 -51.70 8.09
N ARG A 12 24.91 -51.60 8.31
CA ARG A 12 25.59 -50.31 8.52
C ARG A 12 25.43 -49.39 7.31
N VAL A 13 25.64 -49.91 6.10
CA VAL A 13 25.44 -49.15 4.86
C VAL A 13 23.98 -48.68 4.74
N GLY A 14 23.01 -49.55 5.02
CA GLY A 14 21.59 -49.20 5.03
C GLY A 14 21.26 -48.08 6.02
N ARG A 15 21.75 -48.17 7.26
CA ARG A 15 21.58 -47.11 8.27
C ARG A 15 22.17 -45.77 7.81
N THR A 16 23.39 -45.78 7.26
CA THR A 16 24.02 -44.55 6.75
C THR A 16 23.23 -43.94 5.58
N ARG A 17 22.69 -44.77 4.67
CA ARG A 17 21.84 -44.28 3.57
C ARG A 17 20.55 -43.64 4.08
N ILE A 18 19.88 -44.28 5.03
CA ILE A 18 18.65 -43.74 5.65
C ILE A 18 18.95 -42.42 6.35
N GLN A 19 20.06 -42.35 7.09
CA GLN A 19 20.45 -41.12 7.78
C GLN A 19 20.67 -39.96 6.79
N LYS A 20 21.43 -40.20 5.71
CA LYS A 20 21.63 -39.19 4.66
C LYS A 20 20.34 -38.75 3.99
N ALA A 21 19.44 -39.69 3.69
CA ALA A 21 18.16 -39.37 3.07
C ALA A 21 17.28 -38.51 4.00
N ARG A 22 17.33 -38.76 5.32
CA ARG A 22 16.63 -37.94 6.31
C ARG A 22 17.22 -36.53 6.41
N GLU A 23 18.54 -36.41 6.43
CA GLU A 23 19.24 -35.12 6.47
C GLU A 23 18.89 -34.27 5.24
N ILE A 24 18.97 -34.84 4.03
CA ILE A 24 18.62 -34.15 2.78
C ILE A 24 17.15 -33.72 2.79
N THR A 25 16.23 -34.63 3.18
CA THR A 25 14.80 -34.30 3.26
C THR A 25 14.54 -33.18 4.27
N ALA A 26 15.21 -33.21 5.42
CA ALA A 26 15.08 -32.17 6.44
C ALA A 26 15.63 -30.83 5.96
N GLU A 27 16.76 -30.82 5.26
CA GLU A 27 17.34 -29.61 4.67
C GLU A 27 16.39 -28.96 3.66
N HIS A 28 15.82 -29.74 2.73
CA HIS A 28 14.84 -29.24 1.77
C HIS A 28 13.57 -28.75 2.45
N ARG A 29 13.09 -29.46 3.47
CA ARG A 29 11.93 -29.04 4.25
C ARG A 29 12.18 -27.69 4.94
N ASN A 30 13.31 -27.54 5.63
CA ASN A 30 13.65 -26.29 6.31
C ASN A 30 13.72 -25.12 5.32
N ARG A 31 14.35 -25.32 4.16
CA ARG A 31 14.38 -24.29 3.10
C ARG A 31 12.97 -23.90 2.62
N LEU A 32 12.09 -24.88 2.45
CA LEU A 32 10.71 -24.62 2.05
C LEU A 32 9.93 -23.88 3.15
N ASP A 33 10.14 -24.24 4.41
CA ASP A 33 9.51 -23.58 5.56
C ASP A 33 9.98 -22.11 5.65
N ASP A 34 11.28 -21.84 5.45
CA ASP A 34 11.84 -20.48 5.41
C ASP A 34 11.22 -19.64 4.27
N GLN A 35 11.14 -20.20 3.06
CA GLN A 35 10.54 -19.53 1.91
C GLN A 35 9.03 -19.28 2.11
N THR A 36 8.34 -20.22 2.74
CA THR A 36 6.91 -20.08 3.04
C THR A 36 6.69 -18.95 4.04
N LEU A 37 7.56 -18.81 5.04
CA LEU A 37 7.50 -17.71 6.00
C LEU A 37 7.75 -16.36 5.33
N GLU A 38 8.76 -16.26 4.48
CA GLU A 38 9.05 -15.05 3.71
C GLU A 38 7.86 -14.66 2.81
N GLN A 39 7.27 -15.63 2.11
CA GLN A 39 6.07 -15.40 1.31
C GLN A 39 4.90 -14.88 2.14
N GLN A 40 4.66 -15.44 3.33
CA GLN A 40 3.61 -14.96 4.23
C GLN A 40 3.86 -13.51 4.65
N ASN A 41 5.09 -13.16 5.03
CA ASN A 41 5.44 -11.80 5.40
C ASN A 41 5.13 -10.80 4.27
N LEU A 42 5.53 -11.12 3.03
CA LEU A 42 5.24 -10.28 1.87
C LEU A 42 3.74 -10.14 1.60
N LEU A 43 2.96 -11.21 1.76
CA LEU A 43 1.50 -11.16 1.63
C LEU A 43 0.86 -10.27 2.70
N TYR A 44 1.38 -10.31 3.93
CA TYR A 44 0.93 -9.42 5.01
C TYR A 44 1.25 -7.95 4.68
N GLU A 45 2.46 -7.65 4.24
CA GLU A 45 2.86 -6.30 3.83
C GLU A 45 1.97 -5.77 2.69
N LEU A 46 1.75 -6.59 1.66
CA LEU A 46 0.86 -6.22 0.55
C LEU A 46 -0.57 -5.95 1.04
N SER A 47 -1.10 -6.79 1.93
CA SER A 47 -2.42 -6.57 2.51
C SER A 47 -2.48 -5.31 3.35
N HIS A 48 -1.42 -4.99 4.11
CA HIS A 48 -1.33 -3.78 4.91
C HIS A 48 -1.38 -2.54 4.02
N ILE A 49 -0.52 -2.48 3.00
CA ILE A 49 -0.44 -1.35 2.07
C ILE A 49 -1.78 -1.14 1.35
N ASN A 50 -2.42 -2.22 0.88
CA ASN A 50 -3.73 -2.10 0.23
C ASN A 50 -4.81 -1.54 1.16
N LYS A 51 -4.77 -1.88 2.46
CA LYS A 51 -5.69 -1.30 3.44
C LYS A 51 -5.39 0.18 3.72
N GLU A 52 -4.12 0.58 3.70
CA GLU A 52 -3.73 1.98 3.83
C GLU A 52 -4.16 2.79 2.61
N ILE A 53 -3.98 2.27 1.40
CA ILE A 53 -4.48 2.90 0.16
C ILE A 53 -6.00 3.08 0.24
N ALA A 54 -6.74 2.02 0.57
CA ALA A 54 -8.20 2.11 0.70
C ALA A 54 -8.62 3.16 1.74
N ARG A 55 -7.92 3.23 2.88
CA ARG A 55 -8.17 4.27 3.90
C ARG A 55 -7.89 5.68 3.38
N CYS A 56 -6.83 5.85 2.59
CA CYS A 56 -6.51 7.13 1.96
C CYS A 56 -7.52 7.51 0.87
N GLU A 57 -8.07 6.55 0.14
CA GLU A 57 -9.11 6.80 -0.87
C GLU A 57 -10.47 7.12 -0.22
N GLU A 58 -10.80 6.45 0.89
CA GLU A 58 -12.00 6.73 1.69
C GLU A 58 -11.93 8.08 2.42
N PHE A 59 -10.75 8.71 2.47
CA PHE A 59 -10.61 10.05 3.04
C PHE A 59 -11.32 11.08 2.15
N GLN A 60 -12.58 11.37 2.52
CA GLN A 60 -13.31 12.52 2.00
C GLN A 60 -13.04 13.71 2.90
N SER A 61 -12.41 14.74 2.34
CA SER A 61 -12.22 16.00 3.05
C SER A 61 -13.56 16.74 3.18
N LYS A 62 -13.79 17.39 4.32
CA LYS A 62 -15.09 18.04 4.63
C LYS A 62 -15.47 19.13 3.63
N ASP A 63 -14.48 19.73 2.97
CA ASP A 63 -14.59 20.73 1.92
C ASP A 63 -15.20 20.19 0.62
N GLN A 64 -15.11 18.89 0.32
CA GLN A 64 -15.73 18.32 -0.88
C GLN A 64 -17.27 18.31 -0.84
N GLN A 65 -17.87 18.45 0.34
CA GLN A 65 -19.33 18.52 0.50
C GLN A 65 -19.87 19.96 0.53
N LEU A 66 -19.02 20.98 0.40
CA LEU A 66 -19.46 22.36 0.38
C LEU A 66 -20.07 22.69 -0.99
N GLU A 67 -21.32 23.16 -0.98
CA GLU A 67 -21.90 23.82 -2.15
C GLU A 67 -21.21 25.17 -2.34
N LEU A 68 -20.29 25.21 -3.31
CA LEU A 68 -19.57 26.43 -3.69
C LEU A 68 -20.37 27.23 -4.72
N VAL A 69 -20.13 28.54 -4.76
CA VAL A 69 -20.64 29.44 -5.79
C VAL A 69 -20.22 28.97 -7.20
N SER A 70 -21.12 29.16 -8.17
CA SER A 70 -20.90 28.76 -9.56
C SER A 70 -19.62 29.38 -10.14
N LEU A 71 -18.97 28.65 -11.06
CA LEU A 71 -17.75 29.15 -11.72
C LEU A 71 -18.01 30.48 -12.45
N GLU A 72 -19.19 30.64 -13.04
CA GLU A 72 -19.59 31.85 -13.77
C GLU A 72 -19.63 33.08 -12.85
N ASP A 73 -20.22 32.93 -11.67
CA ASP A 73 -20.30 34.00 -10.67
C ASP A 73 -18.93 34.32 -10.05
N PHE A 74 -18.08 33.29 -9.88
CA PHE A 74 -16.70 33.47 -9.41
C PHE A 74 -15.88 34.29 -10.40
N TYR A 75 -15.85 33.91 -11.70
CA TYR A 75 -15.11 34.66 -12.71
C TYR A 75 -15.64 36.09 -12.92
N ALA A 76 -16.94 36.33 -12.70
CA ALA A 76 -17.56 37.65 -12.86
C ALA A 76 -17.31 38.61 -11.68
N ASN A 77 -17.28 38.10 -10.44
CA ASN A 77 -17.30 38.94 -9.23
C ASN A 77 -16.02 38.83 -8.37
N ALA A 78 -15.14 37.86 -8.64
CA ALA A 78 -13.90 37.72 -7.90
C ALA A 78 -12.86 38.78 -8.33
N PRO A 79 -12.03 39.28 -7.39
CA PRO A 79 -10.95 40.20 -7.69
C PRO A 79 -9.98 39.62 -8.73
N PRO A 80 -9.45 40.43 -9.66
CA PRO A 80 -8.53 39.95 -10.70
C PRO A 80 -7.23 39.34 -10.17
N GLU A 81 -6.90 39.58 -8.90
CA GLU A 81 -5.78 38.96 -8.17
C GLU A 81 -6.00 37.46 -7.91
N LEU A 82 -7.27 37.02 -7.77
CA LEU A 82 -7.68 35.61 -7.56
C LEU A 82 -8.13 34.93 -8.86
N THR A 83 -8.49 35.72 -9.87
CA THR A 83 -9.06 35.27 -11.15
C THR A 83 -8.01 35.14 -12.26
N ASP A 84 -6.71 35.09 -11.94
CA ASP A 84 -5.65 35.04 -12.96
C ASP A 84 -5.76 33.77 -13.81
N SER A 85 -6.35 33.93 -15.00
CA SER A 85 -6.82 32.85 -15.89
C SER A 85 -5.72 31.86 -16.26
N LYS A 86 -4.45 32.30 -16.29
CA LYS A 86 -3.31 31.43 -16.62
C LYS A 86 -3.01 30.36 -15.56
N ILE A 87 -3.38 30.63 -14.30
CA ILE A 87 -3.07 29.77 -13.15
C ILE A 87 -4.28 28.89 -12.80
N THR A 88 -5.49 29.45 -12.92
CA THR A 88 -6.75 28.75 -12.61
C THR A 88 -7.17 27.73 -13.67
N GLU A 89 -6.82 27.94 -14.93
CA GLU A 89 -7.24 27.04 -16.04
C GLU A 89 -6.37 25.78 -16.15
N ASN A 90 -5.14 25.80 -15.64
CA ASN A 90 -4.19 24.69 -15.74
C ASN A 90 -4.18 23.73 -14.54
N ASP A 91 -4.76 24.11 -13.40
CA ASP A 91 -4.74 23.31 -12.17
C ASP A 91 -6.09 23.38 -11.44
N PRO A 92 -6.92 22.31 -11.54
CA PRO A 92 -8.22 22.23 -10.88
C PRO A 92 -8.16 22.37 -9.35
N HIS A 93 -7.07 21.93 -8.71
CA HIS A 93 -6.93 22.02 -7.27
C HIS A 93 -6.74 23.48 -6.83
N ARG A 94 -5.88 24.21 -7.55
CA ARG A 94 -5.69 25.65 -7.31
C ARG A 94 -6.97 26.45 -7.54
N LEU A 95 -7.74 26.13 -8.58
CA LEU A 95 -9.04 26.76 -8.82
C LEU A 95 -9.98 26.58 -7.62
N HIS A 96 -10.08 25.36 -7.07
CA HIS A 96 -10.90 25.08 -5.91
C HIS A 96 -10.45 25.86 -4.65
N LEU A 97 -9.14 25.99 -4.42
CA LEU A 97 -8.60 26.80 -3.32
C LEU A 97 -8.98 28.28 -3.46
N PHE A 98 -8.86 28.85 -4.65
CA PHE A 98 -9.23 30.26 -4.89
C PHE A 98 -10.73 30.50 -4.72
N GLN A 99 -11.58 29.54 -5.09
CA GLN A 99 -13.02 29.61 -4.82
C GLN A 99 -13.31 29.64 -3.31
N LEU A 100 -12.66 28.76 -2.54
CA LEU A 100 -12.79 28.71 -1.07
C LEU A 100 -12.32 30.01 -0.40
N ASP A 101 -11.18 30.55 -0.82
CA ASP A 101 -10.64 31.80 -0.28
C ASP A 101 -11.57 33.00 -0.56
N TRP A 102 -12.13 33.07 -1.78
CA TRP A 102 -13.07 34.13 -2.12
C TRP A 102 -14.36 34.04 -1.32
N GLU A 103 -14.94 32.84 -1.16
CA GLU A 103 -16.11 32.66 -0.30
C GLU A 103 -15.85 33.03 1.16
N LEU A 104 -14.68 32.66 1.69
CA LEU A 104 -14.27 33.04 3.03
C LEU A 104 -14.24 34.57 3.18
N MET A 105 -13.62 35.28 2.22
CA MET A 105 -13.61 36.75 2.21
C MET A 105 -15.03 37.35 2.17
N GLN A 106 -15.97 36.74 1.43
CA GLN A 106 -17.36 37.21 1.41
C GLN A 106 -18.03 37.03 2.78
N ARG A 107 -17.84 35.87 3.42
CA ARG A 107 -18.41 35.59 4.75
C ARG A 107 -17.85 36.49 5.83
N GLU A 108 -16.56 36.79 5.81
CA GLU A 108 -15.94 37.73 6.75
C GLU A 108 -16.49 39.15 6.62
N LYS A 109 -16.72 39.61 5.37
CA LYS A 109 -17.36 40.91 5.11
C LYS A 109 -18.81 41.00 5.56
N LEU A 110 -19.53 39.87 5.66
CA LEU A 110 -20.91 39.82 6.15
C LEU A 110 -21.01 39.83 7.68
N ILE A 111 -19.92 39.47 8.37
CA ILE A 111 -19.84 39.46 9.84
C ILE A 111 -19.50 40.86 10.38
N THR A 112 -18.95 41.74 9.55
CA THR A 112 -18.65 43.15 9.88
C THR A 112 -19.76 44.08 9.42
#